data_AF-A0A7C3XIT4-F1
#
_entry.id   AF-A0A7C3XIT4-F1
#
_cell.length_a   1.000
_cell.length_b   1.000
_cell.length_c   1.000
_cell.angle_alpha   90.00
_cell.angle_beta   90.00
_cell.angle_gamma   90.00
#
_symmetry.space_group_name_H-M   'P 1'
#
loop_
_entity.id
_entity.type
_entity.pdbx_description
1 polymer ?
#
loop_
_entity_poly.entity_id
_entity_poly.type
_entity_poly.pdbx_seq_one_letter_code
_entity_poly.pdbx_strand_id
1 'polypeptide(L)'
;MVKFVRRDKLVDMQVYDRKGRFVGTVRDIGFIPGENTVGLVVTTRDKTEIEIHWSEVASIEDIVLLGKDFIPSVEPAGMRAEMEEEKGVMPVQKTEQVEVPEIPAKLEQSPSTKQEPVQRSRTKTCPKCGAENDPRYKYCHKCGAKISAA
;
A
#
# COMPACT_ATOMS: atom_id res chain seq x y z
N MET A 1 -10.49 13.08 -25.63
CA MET A 1 -9.04 12.84 -25.49
C MET A 1 -8.86 11.77 -24.42
N VAL A 2 -8.09 10.71 -24.66
CA VAL A 2 -7.94 9.60 -23.70
C VAL A 2 -6.94 10.00 -22.61
N LYS A 3 -7.42 10.11 -21.36
CA LYS A 3 -6.60 10.46 -20.20
C LYS A 3 -5.95 9.20 -19.61
N PHE A 4 -4.76 8.84 -20.11
CA PHE A 4 -3.99 7.73 -19.56
C PHE A 4 -3.52 8.06 -18.13
N VAL A 5 -3.84 7.21 -17.17
CA VAL A 5 -3.36 7.28 -15.79
C VAL A 5 -2.36 6.14 -15.56
N ARG A 6 -1.26 6.41 -14.85
CA ARG A 6 -0.27 5.40 -14.48
C ARG A 6 -0.59 4.79 -13.12
N ARG A 7 -0.20 3.52 -12.91
CA ARG A 7 -0.21 2.86 -11.59
C ARG A 7 0.44 3.73 -10.52
N ASP A 8 1.60 4.31 -10.82
CA ASP A 8 2.36 5.21 -9.94
C ASP A 8 1.61 6.49 -9.50
N LYS A 9 0.50 6.85 -10.16
CA LYS A 9 -0.38 7.96 -9.76
C LYS A 9 -1.72 7.51 -9.19
N LEU A 10 -2.01 6.21 -9.22
CA LEU A 10 -3.24 5.59 -8.73
C LEU A 10 -3.06 5.01 -7.32
N VAL A 11 -1.90 4.41 -7.04
CA VAL A 11 -1.53 3.96 -5.69
C VAL A 11 -1.51 5.15 -4.72
N ASP A 12 -1.90 4.91 -3.47
CA ASP A 12 -2.07 5.88 -2.38
C ASP A 12 -3.14 6.97 -2.62
N MET A 13 -3.91 6.91 -3.72
CA MET A 13 -5.07 7.79 -3.90
C MET A 13 -6.20 7.46 -2.92
N GLN A 14 -6.85 8.50 -2.38
CA GLN A 14 -8.03 8.34 -1.53
C GLN A 14 -9.29 8.13 -2.40
N VAL A 15 -10.12 7.16 -2.02
CA VAL A 15 -11.36 6.78 -2.69
C VAL A 15 -12.57 7.29 -1.92
N TYR A 16 -13.44 8.04 -2.59
CA TYR A 16 -14.66 8.58 -2.03
C TYR A 16 -15.91 8.14 -2.80
N ASP A 17 -16.94 7.84 -2.04
CA ASP A 17 -18.30 7.64 -2.51
C ASP A 17 -18.95 8.96 -3.01
N ARG A 18 -20.00 8.87 -3.82
CA ARG A 18 -20.82 10.01 -4.28
C ARG A 18 -21.39 10.84 -3.13
N LYS A 19 -21.57 10.24 -1.94
CA LYS A 19 -21.97 10.92 -0.69
C LYS A 19 -20.80 11.57 0.07
N GLY A 20 -19.59 11.60 -0.48
CA GLY A 20 -18.39 12.12 0.18
C GLY A 20 -17.84 11.23 1.30
N ARG A 21 -18.34 9.99 1.44
CA ARG A 21 -17.85 9.02 2.41
C ARG A 21 -16.49 8.48 1.94
N PHE A 22 -15.48 8.53 2.80
CA PHE A 22 -14.19 7.88 2.55
C PHE A 22 -14.36 6.36 2.59
N VAL A 23 -14.02 5.68 1.50
CA VAL A 23 -14.13 4.23 1.33
C VAL A 23 -12.82 3.54 1.73
N GLY A 24 -11.69 4.11 1.30
CA GLY A 24 -10.36 3.55 1.54
C GLY A 24 -9.29 4.21 0.68
N THR A 25 -8.09 3.63 0.69
CA THR A 25 -6.95 4.06 -0.11
C THR A 25 -6.64 3.02 -1.18
N VAL A 26 -6.40 3.44 -2.43
CA VAL A 26 -6.01 2.52 -3.51
C VAL A 26 -4.65 1.91 -3.20
N ARG A 27 -4.59 0.58 -3.14
CA ARG A 27 -3.36 -0.19 -2.94
C ARG A 27 -2.73 -0.60 -4.27
N ASP A 28 -3.53 -1.08 -5.22
CA ASP A 28 -3.07 -1.40 -6.58
C ASP A 28 -4.25 -1.47 -7.59
N ILE A 29 -3.92 -1.77 -8.85
CA ILE A 29 -4.85 -2.07 -9.95
C ILE A 29 -4.86 -3.60 -10.18
N GLY A 30 -6.04 -4.21 -10.12
CA GLY A 30 -6.29 -5.60 -10.51
C GLY A 30 -6.73 -5.75 -11.97
N PHE A 31 -6.66 -6.97 -12.49
CA PHE A 31 -7.09 -7.34 -13.84
C PHE A 31 -7.93 -8.61 -13.76
N ILE A 32 -9.10 -8.63 -14.40
CA ILE A 32 -10.02 -9.79 -14.36
C ILE A 32 -9.67 -10.73 -15.52
N PRO A 33 -9.17 -11.95 -15.28
CA PRO A 33 -8.76 -12.85 -16.36
C PRO A 33 -9.98 -13.32 -17.18
N GLY A 34 -10.13 -12.79 -18.40
CA GLY A 34 -11.25 -13.08 -19.30
C GLY A 34 -12.02 -11.83 -19.71
N GLU A 35 -11.96 -10.76 -18.92
CA GLU A 35 -12.44 -9.43 -19.33
C GLU A 35 -11.25 -8.51 -19.65
N ASN A 36 -11.39 -7.66 -20.67
CA ASN A 36 -10.41 -6.59 -20.94
C ASN A 36 -10.62 -5.37 -20.02
N THR A 37 -11.10 -5.61 -18.80
CA THR A 37 -11.42 -4.61 -17.78
C THR A 37 -10.35 -4.60 -16.69
N VAL A 38 -10.31 -3.51 -15.93
CA VAL A 38 -9.45 -3.35 -14.75
C VAL A 38 -10.30 -3.13 -13.51
N GLY A 39 -9.77 -3.55 -12.37
CA GLY A 39 -10.32 -3.24 -11.04
C GLY A 39 -9.35 -2.35 -10.26
N LEU A 40 -9.87 -1.58 -9.31
CA LEU A 40 -9.06 -0.96 -8.26
C LEU A 40 -9.11 -1.84 -7.01
N VAL A 41 -7.95 -2.23 -6.50
CA VAL A 41 -7.80 -2.88 -5.18
C VAL A 41 -7.64 -1.77 -4.16
N VAL A 42 -8.61 -1.63 -3.27
CA VAL A 42 -8.69 -0.55 -2.28
C VAL A 42 -8.63 -1.15 -0.88
N THR A 43 -7.75 -0.65 -0.02
CA THR A 43 -7.70 -1.04 1.39
C THR A 43 -8.58 -0.11 2.22
N THR A 44 -9.57 -0.67 2.92
CA THR A 44 -10.45 0.08 3.82
C THR A 44 -9.73 0.46 5.12
N ARG A 45 -10.37 1.27 5.97
CA ARG A 45 -9.83 1.63 7.30
C ARG A 45 -9.59 0.41 8.20
N ASP A 46 -10.36 -0.64 7.99
CA ASP A 46 -10.33 -1.89 8.77
C ASP A 46 -9.28 -2.89 8.24
N LYS A 47 -8.45 -2.45 7.28
CA LYS A 47 -7.43 -3.23 6.55
C LYS A 47 -8.00 -4.34 5.66
N THR A 48 -9.31 -4.39 5.46
CA THR A 48 -9.95 -5.25 4.45
C THR A 48 -9.58 -4.75 3.06
N GLU A 49 -9.28 -5.66 2.15
CA GLU A 49 -9.12 -5.35 0.73
C GLU A 49 -10.44 -5.56 0.02
N ILE A 50 -10.84 -4.60 -0.80
CA ILE A 50 -12.05 -4.62 -1.62
C ILE A 50 -11.67 -4.37 -3.07
N GLU A 51 -12.31 -5.10 -3.98
CA GLU A 51 -12.13 -4.93 -5.42
C GLU A 51 -13.28 -4.07 -5.97
N ILE A 52 -12.95 -2.99 -6.68
CA ILE A 52 -13.91 -2.08 -7.28
C ILE A 52 -13.75 -2.11 -8.80
N HIS A 53 -14.80 -2.53 -9.51
CA HIS A 53 -14.78 -2.57 -10.97
C HIS A 53 -14.72 -1.16 -11.58
N TRP A 54 -13.97 -0.97 -12.67
CA TRP A 54 -13.81 0.36 -13.28
C TRP A 54 -15.13 1.01 -13.72
N SER A 55 -16.18 0.21 -14.00
CA SER A 55 -17.54 0.70 -14.27
C SER A 55 -18.19 1.46 -13.11
N GLU A 56 -17.65 1.37 -11.90
CA GLU A 56 -18.14 2.09 -10.72
C GLU A 56 -17.35 3.37 -10.44
N VAL A 57 -16.24 3.60 -11.14
CA VAL A 57 -15.42 4.80 -10.99
C VAL A 57 -15.96 5.89 -11.91
N ALA A 58 -16.41 7.00 -11.32
CA ALA A 58 -16.89 8.16 -12.04
C ALA A 58 -15.75 9.05 -12.56
N SER A 59 -14.75 9.31 -11.71
CA SER A 59 -13.62 10.20 -12.02
C SER A 59 -12.34 9.78 -11.30
N ILE A 60 -11.20 10.00 -11.96
CA ILE A 60 -9.85 9.87 -11.38
C ILE A 60 -9.05 11.14 -11.72
N GLU A 61 -8.82 11.97 -10.71
CA GLU A 61 -8.01 13.19 -10.82
C GLU A 61 -6.91 13.16 -9.77
N ASP A 62 -7.09 13.81 -8.62
CA ASP A 62 -6.21 13.74 -7.45
C ASP A 62 -6.86 12.98 -6.27
N ILE A 63 -8.15 12.68 -6.40
CA ILE A 63 -8.90 11.65 -5.64
C ILE A 63 -9.64 10.75 -6.65
N VAL A 64 -10.06 9.56 -6.19
CA VAL A 64 -10.95 8.66 -6.95
C VAL A 64 -12.38 8.87 -6.45
N LEU A 65 -13.32 9.07 -7.38
CA LEU A 65 -14.75 9.23 -7.08
C LEU A 65 -15.55 8.05 -7.63
N LEU A 66 -16.40 7.45 -6.79
CA LEU A 66 -17.32 6.38 -7.20
C LEU A 66 -18.66 6.97 -7.66
N GLY A 67 -19.24 6.38 -8.72
CA GLY A 67 -20.53 6.78 -9.28
C GLY A 67 -21.74 6.15 -8.58
N LYS A 68 -21.51 5.06 -7.84
CA LYS A 68 -22.52 4.35 -7.03
C LYS A 68 -22.23 4.51 -5.54
N ASP A 69 -23.29 4.43 -4.74
CA ASP A 69 -23.22 4.26 -3.30
C ASP A 69 -22.47 2.97 -2.94
N PHE A 70 -21.22 3.09 -2.47
CA PHE A 70 -20.48 1.92 -2.02
C PHE A 70 -21.10 1.38 -0.72
N ILE A 71 -21.61 0.15 -0.79
CA ILE A 71 -22.02 -0.65 0.36
C ILE A 71 -21.01 -1.80 0.43
N PRO A 72 -20.19 -1.91 1.49
CA PRO A 72 -19.30 -3.05 1.64
C PRO A 72 -20.14 -4.32 1.84
N SER A 73 -20.32 -5.09 0.78
CA SER A 73 -20.94 -6.42 0.82
C SER A 73 -19.96 -7.41 1.43
N VAL A 74 -19.73 -7.28 2.73
CA VAL A 74 -18.89 -8.18 3.53
C VAL A 74 -19.59 -9.52 3.73
N GLU A 75 -19.60 -10.35 2.69
CA GLU A 75 -19.69 -11.79 2.87
C GLU A 75 -18.37 -12.25 3.52
N PRO A 76 -18.37 -12.69 4.80
CA PRO A 76 -17.13 -13.01 5.49
C PRO A 76 -16.51 -14.27 4.90
N ALA A 77 -15.33 -14.12 4.29
CA ALA A 77 -14.63 -15.20 3.62
C ALA A 77 -14.16 -16.29 4.61
N GLY A 78 -14.97 -17.34 4.74
CA GLY A 78 -14.51 -18.66 5.16
C GLY A 78 -14.56 -19.01 6.65
N MET A 79 -15.75 -18.96 7.27
CA MET A 79 -16.01 -19.87 8.40
C MET A 79 -16.45 -21.24 7.88
N ARG A 80 -15.50 -22.16 7.67
CA ARG A 80 -15.77 -23.58 7.32
C ARG A 80 -14.70 -24.52 7.90
N ALA A 81 -14.92 -25.03 9.11
CA ALA A 81 -14.27 -26.22 9.66
C ALA A 81 -15.08 -26.78 10.85
N GLU A 82 -16.00 -27.70 10.56
CA GLU A 82 -16.91 -28.40 11.48
C GLU A 82 -16.96 -29.87 10.97
N MET A 83 -16.51 -30.89 11.71
CA MET A 83 -17.13 -31.62 12.85
C MET A 83 -17.75 -32.98 12.36
N GLU A 84 -17.64 -34.13 13.04
CA GLU A 84 -17.03 -34.46 14.35
C GLU A 84 -15.68 -35.24 14.21
N GLU A 85 -15.34 -36.46 14.66
CA GLU A 85 -15.99 -37.62 15.34
C GLU A 85 -15.00 -38.28 16.35
N GLU A 86 -15.26 -39.49 16.87
CA GLU A 86 -14.59 -40.04 18.07
C GLU A 86 -13.48 -41.09 17.86
N LYS A 87 -12.42 -41.06 18.70
CA LYS A 87 -12.30 -41.91 19.93
C LYS A 87 -10.91 -41.85 20.59
N GLY A 88 -10.89 -41.76 21.93
CA GLY A 88 -9.86 -42.46 22.73
C GLY A 88 -9.14 -41.71 23.88
N VAL A 89 -9.66 -41.88 25.11
CA VAL A 89 -8.88 -42.12 26.36
C VAL A 89 -7.90 -41.04 26.88
N MET A 90 -8.32 -40.35 27.94
CA MET A 90 -7.48 -39.71 28.99
C MET A 90 -6.70 -40.78 29.80
N PRO A 91 -5.49 -40.52 30.39
CA PRO A 91 -5.36 -39.55 31.49
C PRO A 91 -4.01 -38.78 31.66
N VAL A 92 -4.05 -37.87 32.63
CA VAL A 92 -3.01 -36.91 33.07
C VAL A 92 -1.74 -37.53 33.65
N GLN A 93 -0.58 -36.87 33.44
CA GLN A 93 0.22 -36.25 34.53
C GLN A 93 1.45 -35.42 34.09
N LYS A 94 1.53 -34.19 34.63
CA LYS A 94 2.66 -33.50 35.31
C LYS A 94 4.07 -33.38 34.66
N THR A 95 4.74 -32.28 35.04
CA THR A 95 6.12 -31.79 34.72
C THR A 95 6.30 -31.23 33.31
N GLU A 96 7.19 -30.25 33.06
CA GLU A 96 8.10 -29.50 33.95
C GLU A 96 7.90 -27.97 33.77
N GLN A 97 8.87 -27.13 34.18
CA GLN A 97 8.83 -25.66 34.17
C GLN A 97 9.65 -25.08 32.98
N VAL A 98 9.95 -23.75 33.04
CA VAL A 98 10.91 -23.00 32.17
C VAL A 98 10.34 -22.63 30.79
N GLU A 99 10.37 -21.38 30.30
CA GLU A 99 10.87 -20.10 30.86
C GLU A 99 9.98 -18.90 30.45
N VAL A 100 10.08 -17.78 31.16
CA VAL A 100 9.46 -16.50 30.78
C VAL A 100 10.54 -15.41 30.69
N PRO A 101 10.79 -14.84 29.50
CA PRO A 101 11.50 -13.59 29.35
C PRO A 101 10.48 -12.44 29.13
N GLU A 102 10.12 -11.75 30.20
CA GLU A 102 9.48 -10.44 30.10
C GLU A 102 10.46 -9.45 29.45
N ILE A 103 10.05 -8.78 28.38
CA ILE A 103 10.76 -7.61 27.83
C ILE A 103 10.09 -6.32 28.34
N PRO A 104 10.63 -5.67 29.39
CA PRO A 104 9.92 -4.57 30.06
C PRO A 104 9.97 -3.27 29.27
N ALA A 105 8.83 -2.59 29.18
CA ALA A 105 8.74 -1.24 28.64
C ALA A 105 8.95 -0.18 29.73
N LYS A 106 10.12 0.48 29.77
CA LYS A 106 10.32 1.70 30.58
C LYS A 106 11.47 2.59 30.11
N LEU A 107 11.26 3.90 30.26
CA LEU A 107 12.18 5.04 30.04
C LEU A 107 12.56 5.29 28.56
N GLU A 108 12.38 6.48 27.97
CA GLU A 108 12.44 7.87 28.47
C GLU A 108 13.85 8.37 28.82
N GLN A 109 14.63 8.76 27.80
CA GLN A 109 15.49 9.93 27.85
C GLN A 109 16.00 10.34 26.47
N SER A 110 15.75 11.59 26.07
CA SER A 110 16.43 12.25 24.96
C SER A 110 17.82 12.73 25.40
N PRO A 111 18.79 12.78 24.47
CA PRO A 111 19.56 14.01 24.35
C PRO A 111 19.75 14.48 22.90
N SER A 112 20.08 15.77 22.76
CA SER A 112 20.50 16.39 21.50
C SER A 112 22.01 16.20 21.26
N THR A 113 22.52 16.62 20.09
CA THR A 113 23.91 16.52 19.61
C THR A 113 24.22 15.11 19.06
N LYS A 114 24.78 14.94 17.85
CA LYS A 114 25.79 15.75 17.16
C LYS A 114 25.58 15.79 15.64
N GLN A 115 25.79 16.94 15.01
CA GLN A 115 25.90 17.04 13.54
C GLN A 115 27.36 16.80 13.12
N GLU A 116 27.60 15.86 12.21
CA GLU A 116 28.83 15.78 11.43
C GLU A 116 28.51 15.50 9.94
N PRO A 117 29.36 15.94 9.00
CA PRO A 117 28.88 16.30 7.67
C PRO A 117 28.81 15.12 6.69
N VAL A 118 27.59 14.62 6.45
CA VAL A 118 27.32 13.83 5.24
C VAL A 118 27.57 14.72 4.02
N GLN A 119 28.54 14.30 3.22
CA GLN A 119 29.14 15.05 2.12
C GLN A 119 28.09 15.63 1.15
N ARG A 120 28.26 16.89 0.74
CA ARG A 120 27.42 17.52 -0.30
C ARG A 120 27.49 16.71 -1.59
N SER A 121 26.43 15.94 -1.87
CA SER A 121 26.28 15.19 -3.11
C SER A 121 26.30 16.15 -4.29
N ARG A 122 27.24 15.96 -5.22
CA ARG A 122 27.40 16.82 -6.41
C ARG A 122 26.29 16.54 -7.42
N THR A 123 25.12 17.12 -7.20
CA THR A 123 23.97 16.99 -8.10
C THR A 123 24.27 17.52 -9.50
N LYS A 124 23.58 16.97 -10.50
CA LYS A 124 23.73 17.30 -11.92
C LYS A 124 22.40 17.72 -12.53
N THR A 125 22.32 18.93 -13.04
CA THR A 125 21.13 19.44 -13.72
C THR A 125 20.99 18.81 -15.11
N CYS A 126 19.81 18.30 -15.45
CA CYS A 126 19.52 17.74 -16.76
C CYS A 126 19.40 18.85 -17.82
N PRO A 127 20.22 18.85 -18.90
CA PRO A 127 20.18 19.89 -19.93
C PRO A 127 18.88 19.88 -20.74
N LYS A 128 18.10 18.79 -20.71
CA LYS A 128 16.86 18.64 -21.50
C LYS A 128 15.59 19.10 -20.78
N CYS A 129 15.61 19.25 -19.44
CA CYS A 129 14.41 19.61 -18.69
C CYS A 129 14.65 20.33 -17.33
N GLY A 130 15.88 20.75 -17.04
CA GLY A 130 16.21 21.49 -15.81
C GLY A 130 16.09 20.70 -14.50
N ALA A 131 15.78 19.40 -14.54
CA ALA A 131 15.63 18.59 -13.33
C ALA A 131 17.00 18.31 -12.69
N GLU A 132 17.09 18.42 -11.36
CA GLU A 132 18.26 18.00 -10.61
C GLU A 132 18.33 16.46 -10.55
N ASN A 133 19.54 15.88 -10.62
CA ASN A 133 19.76 14.43 -10.60
C ASN A 133 20.96 14.08 -9.72
N ASP A 134 20.95 12.88 -9.13
CA ASP A 134 22.12 12.33 -8.43
C ASP A 134 23.29 12.11 -9.42
N PRO A 135 24.55 12.38 -9.04
CA PRO A 135 25.71 12.23 -9.93
C PRO A 135 25.91 10.83 -10.52
N ARG A 136 25.33 9.78 -9.92
CA ARG A 136 25.39 8.37 -10.37
C ARG A 136 24.41 8.08 -11.53
N TYR A 137 23.40 8.94 -11.75
CA TYR A 137 22.39 8.72 -12.79
C TYR A 137 22.95 8.94 -14.20
N LYS A 138 22.91 7.89 -15.03
CA LYS A 138 23.30 7.92 -16.45
C LYS A 138 22.24 8.59 -17.35
N TYR A 139 21.00 8.67 -16.87
CA TYR A 139 19.83 9.22 -17.56
C TYR A 139 18.97 10.01 -16.57
N CYS A 140 18.29 11.05 -17.04
CA CYS A 140 17.45 11.91 -16.22
C CYS A 140 16.21 11.17 -15.72
N HIS A 141 16.02 11.12 -14.40
CA HIS A 141 14.86 10.47 -13.77
C HIS A 141 13.51 11.06 -14.25
N LYS A 142 13.48 12.37 -14.56
CA LYS A 142 12.25 13.09 -14.97
C LYS A 142 11.91 12.96 -16.45
N CYS A 143 12.88 12.73 -17.33
CA CYS A 143 12.66 12.85 -18.79
C CYS A 143 13.44 11.87 -19.68
N GLY A 144 14.19 10.92 -19.12
CA GLY A 144 14.93 9.89 -19.85
C GLY A 144 16.18 10.35 -20.62
N ALA A 145 16.38 11.67 -20.79
CA ALA A 145 17.55 12.20 -21.50
C ALA A 145 18.87 11.79 -20.82
N LYS A 146 19.86 11.35 -21.61
CA LYS A 146 21.19 10.96 -21.12
C LYS A 146 21.87 12.14 -20.42
N ILE A 147 22.45 11.91 -19.25
CA ILE A 147 23.24 12.89 -18.51
C ILE A 147 24.68 12.38 -18.47
N SER A 148 25.58 13.08 -19.17
CA SER A 148 27.01 12.82 -19.07
C SER A 148 27.53 13.27 -17.70
N ALA A 149 28.44 12.47 -17.12
CA ALA A 149 29.39 13.01 -16.17
C ALA A 149 30.40 13.86 -16.95
N ALA A 150 30.54 15.12 -16.54
CA ALA A 150 31.83 15.81 -16.54
C ALA A 150 32.51 15.53 -15.19
#